data_AF-A0A0R2LMI1-F1
#
_entry.id   AF-A0A0R2LMI1-F1
#
_cell.length_a   1.000
_cell.length_b   1.000
_cell.length_c   1.000
_cell.angle_alpha   90.00
_cell.angle_beta   90.00
_cell.angle_gamma   90.00
#
_symmetry.space_group_name_H-M   'P 1'
#
loop_
_entity.id
_entity.type
_entity.pdbx_description
1 polymer ?
#
loop_
_entity_poly.entity_id
_entity_poly.type
_entity_poly.pdbx_seq_one_letter_code
_entity_poly.pdbx_strand_id
1 'polypeptide(L)'
;MSAGAAVDVLAAFNLAWVTAASDFTRFTKKKSSSTWAPFLGADLGLIWFALIGIIATIATAITLEHFDPNNSDPSTIASKLGLGVLAMLVIIITSTTANAVNLMSAGSALTNMTKKFSLRASLIIVTIVSVFVTFIPLFYSTFLDVFTAFLDGIGMVLGPEIAIFLVDFYFVQHQNYLSDQFTRKNGVYWYSNGVNWSAIISWALAVCGYWIIKQIPILADTVGATPLAMLLAAVIYICLAKFAKKKRPAI
;
A
#
# COMPACT_ATOMS: atom_id res chain seq x y z
N MET A 1 8.17 -12.07 16.86
CA MET A 1 8.30 -10.94 15.92
C MET A 1 9.14 -9.86 16.60
N SER A 2 10.19 -9.36 15.95
CA SER A 2 11.00 -8.25 16.47
C SER A 2 10.28 -6.92 16.36
N ALA A 3 10.77 -5.88 17.04
CA ALA A 3 10.15 -4.55 17.01
C ALA A 3 10.16 -3.94 15.60
N GLY A 4 11.29 -4.06 14.88
CA GLY A 4 11.41 -3.57 13.51
C GLY A 4 10.49 -4.31 12.53
N ALA A 5 10.33 -5.63 12.68
CA ALA A 5 9.36 -6.39 11.89
C ALA A 5 7.90 -5.95 12.14
N ALA A 6 7.57 -5.58 13.39
CA ALA A 6 6.26 -5.04 13.71
C ALA A 6 6.03 -3.66 13.05
N VAL A 7 7.07 -2.81 13.02
CA VAL A 7 7.04 -1.52 12.32
C VAL A 7 6.84 -1.71 10.82
N ASP A 8 7.55 -2.66 10.20
CA ASP A 8 7.39 -2.98 8.77
C ASP A 8 5.97 -3.43 8.43
N VAL A 9 5.42 -4.35 9.20
CA VAL A 9 4.04 -4.84 9.05
C VAL A 9 3.03 -3.69 9.16
N LEU A 10 3.17 -2.84 10.17
CA LEU A 10 2.28 -1.70 10.39
C LEU A 10 2.40 -0.65 9.29
N ALA A 11 3.64 -0.34 8.87
CA ALA A 11 3.92 0.60 7.80
C ALA A 11 3.33 0.10 6.48
N ALA A 12 3.64 -1.14 6.08
CA ALA A 12 3.14 -1.74 4.85
C ALA A 12 1.62 -1.69 4.76
N PHE A 13 0.92 -2.07 5.82
CA PHE A 13 -0.54 -2.03 5.87
C PHE A 13 -1.08 -0.62 5.57
N ASN A 14 -0.53 0.41 6.22
CA ASN A 14 -0.99 1.78 6.05
C ASN A 14 -0.60 2.41 4.71
N LEU A 15 0.60 2.09 4.21
CA LEU A 15 1.11 2.62 2.93
C LEU A 15 0.22 2.22 1.76
N ALA A 16 -0.36 1.02 1.77
CA ALA A 16 -1.30 0.55 0.74
C ALA A 16 -2.54 1.46 0.58
N TRP A 17 -2.96 2.14 1.66
CA TRP A 17 -4.14 3.01 1.63
C TRP A 17 -3.85 4.44 1.18
N VAL A 18 -2.58 4.85 1.12
CA VAL A 18 -2.20 6.23 0.75
C VAL A 18 -2.65 6.59 -0.66
N THR A 19 -2.47 5.68 -1.62
CA THR A 19 -2.88 5.89 -3.01
C THR A 19 -4.39 5.95 -3.13
N ALA A 20 -5.12 5.06 -2.44
CA ALA A 20 -6.58 5.07 -2.39
C ALA A 20 -7.14 6.33 -1.72
N ALA A 21 -6.48 6.83 -0.65
CA ALA A 21 -6.91 8.06 0.02
C ALA A 21 -6.91 9.26 -0.94
N SER A 22 -5.98 9.32 -1.89
CA SER A 22 -5.93 10.39 -2.89
C SER A 22 -7.18 10.44 -3.80
N ASP A 23 -7.79 9.29 -4.09
CA ASP A 23 -8.99 9.20 -4.94
C ASP A 23 -10.24 9.76 -4.26
N PHE A 24 -10.35 9.64 -2.95
CA PHE A 24 -11.50 10.14 -2.19
C PHE A 24 -11.31 11.60 -1.76
N THR A 25 -10.09 11.94 -1.37
CA THR A 25 -9.76 13.28 -0.86
C THR A 25 -9.91 14.39 -1.89
N ARG A 26 -9.77 14.08 -3.19
CA ARG A 26 -10.01 15.05 -4.29
C ARG A 26 -11.44 15.61 -4.33
N PHE A 27 -12.41 14.92 -3.74
CA PHE A 27 -13.81 15.36 -3.69
C PHE A 27 -14.13 16.23 -2.47
N THR A 28 -13.17 16.45 -1.58
CA THR A 28 -13.36 17.26 -0.38
C THR A 28 -13.30 18.76 -0.71
N LYS A 29 -14.16 19.57 -0.07
CA LYS A 29 -14.24 21.02 -0.32
C LYS A 29 -13.11 21.83 0.34
N LYS A 30 -12.46 21.28 1.37
CA LYS A 30 -11.46 21.99 2.20
C LYS A 30 -10.19 21.15 2.35
N LYS A 31 -9.02 21.77 2.22
CA LYS A 31 -7.71 21.13 2.43
C LYS A 31 -7.58 20.46 3.80
N SER A 32 -8.08 21.11 4.86
CA SER A 32 -8.07 20.52 6.22
C SER A 32 -8.93 19.26 6.32
N SER A 33 -10.10 19.27 5.67
CA SER A 33 -11.01 18.10 5.63
C SER A 33 -10.41 16.95 4.81
N SER A 34 -9.69 17.26 3.73
CA SER A 34 -8.89 16.33 2.94
C SER A 34 -7.83 15.56 3.76
N THR A 35 -7.28 16.17 4.81
CA THR A 35 -6.28 15.52 5.67
C THR A 35 -6.89 14.86 6.89
N TRP A 36 -7.70 15.59 7.66
CA TRP A 36 -8.17 15.11 8.96
C TRP A 36 -9.27 14.07 8.88
N ALA A 37 -10.17 14.14 7.88
CA ALA A 37 -11.27 13.18 7.81
C ALA A 37 -10.78 11.76 7.46
N PRO A 38 -9.91 11.56 6.45
CA PRO A 38 -9.32 10.25 6.21
C PRO A 38 -8.41 9.80 7.35
N PHE A 39 -7.62 10.70 7.94
CA PHE A 39 -6.73 10.37 9.06
C PHE A 39 -7.51 9.79 10.25
N LEU A 40 -8.52 10.53 10.74
CA LEU A 40 -9.33 10.08 11.87
C LEU A 40 -10.18 8.86 11.52
N GLY A 41 -10.73 8.79 10.30
CA GLY A 41 -11.53 7.66 9.86
C GLY A 41 -10.72 6.37 9.74
N ALA A 42 -9.52 6.45 9.16
CA ALA A 42 -8.62 5.31 9.02
C ALA A 42 -8.09 4.84 10.38
N ASP A 43 -7.65 5.77 11.23
CA ASP A 43 -7.16 5.44 12.58
C ASP A 43 -8.24 4.82 13.45
N LEU A 44 -9.45 5.40 13.45
CA LEU A 44 -10.58 4.85 14.22
C LEU A 44 -10.93 3.44 13.74
N GLY A 45 -10.98 3.23 12.42
CA GLY A 45 -11.23 1.91 11.84
C GLY A 45 -10.14 0.91 12.22
N LEU A 46 -8.87 1.29 12.04
CA LEU A 46 -7.72 0.43 12.33
C LEU A 46 -7.68 0.05 13.80
N ILE A 47 -7.80 1.02 14.72
CA ILE A 47 -7.78 0.77 16.16
C ILE A 47 -8.94 -0.16 16.54
N TRP A 48 -10.14 0.09 16.01
CA TRP A 48 -11.31 -0.74 16.31
C TRP A 48 -11.12 -2.20 15.87
N PHE A 49 -10.68 -2.44 14.64
CA PHE A 49 -10.44 -3.79 14.13
C PHE A 49 -9.25 -4.48 14.82
N ALA A 50 -8.17 -3.74 15.12
CA ALA A 50 -7.04 -4.28 15.86
C ALA A 50 -7.45 -4.72 17.27
N LEU A 51 -8.26 -3.92 17.98
CA LEU A 51 -8.77 -4.27 19.31
C LEU A 51 -9.61 -5.55 19.27
N ILE A 52 -10.54 -5.68 18.31
CA ILE A 52 -11.36 -6.89 18.15
C ILE A 52 -10.46 -8.10 17.88
N GLY A 53 -9.49 -7.98 16.97
CA GLY A 53 -8.57 -9.08 16.63
C GLY A 53 -7.72 -9.52 17.82
N ILE A 54 -7.18 -8.57 18.60
CA ILE A 54 -6.38 -8.87 19.80
C ILE A 54 -7.24 -9.57 20.85
N ILE A 55 -8.42 -9.03 21.17
CA ILE A 55 -9.33 -9.61 22.17
C ILE A 55 -9.73 -11.03 21.76
N ALA A 56 -10.11 -11.23 20.49
CA ALA A 56 -10.52 -12.54 19.98
C ALA A 56 -9.36 -13.56 20.02
N THR A 57 -8.14 -13.14 19.68
CA THR A 57 -6.95 -14.00 19.72
C THR A 57 -6.61 -14.39 21.17
N ILE A 58 -6.61 -13.43 22.11
CA ILE A 58 -6.35 -13.69 23.53
C ILE A 58 -7.42 -14.61 24.12
N ALA A 59 -8.71 -14.32 23.86
CA ALA A 59 -9.81 -15.14 24.36
C ALA A 59 -9.72 -16.58 23.84
N THR A 60 -9.37 -16.76 22.56
CA THR A 60 -9.15 -18.09 21.97
C THR A 60 -7.96 -18.80 22.60
N ALA A 61 -6.84 -18.12 22.83
CA ALA A 61 -5.66 -18.70 23.47
C ALA A 61 -5.94 -19.16 24.90
N ILE A 62 -6.74 -18.39 25.66
CA ILE A 62 -7.19 -18.76 27.01
C ILE A 62 -8.13 -19.98 26.94
N THR A 63 -9.09 -19.97 26.00
CA THR A 63 -10.12 -21.03 25.90
C THR A 63 -9.53 -22.36 25.44
N LEU A 64 -8.54 -22.33 24.55
CA LEU A 64 -7.86 -23.53 24.03
C LEU A 64 -6.64 -23.94 24.86
N GLU A 65 -6.30 -23.17 25.91
CA GLU A 65 -5.11 -23.34 26.76
C GLU A 65 -3.78 -23.40 25.97
N HIS A 66 -3.79 -22.90 24.73
CA HIS A 66 -2.66 -22.93 23.82
C HIS A 66 -2.68 -21.70 22.91
N PHE A 67 -1.54 -21.02 22.81
CA PHE A 67 -1.36 -19.93 21.87
C PHE A 67 -0.90 -20.46 20.51
N ASP A 68 -1.78 -20.34 19.52
CA ASP A 68 -1.44 -20.58 18.11
C ASP A 68 -1.56 -19.23 17.35
N PRO A 69 -0.45 -18.71 16.80
CA PRO A 69 -0.47 -17.49 15.98
C PRO A 69 -1.45 -17.54 14.81
N ASN A 70 -1.77 -18.72 14.28
CA ASN A 70 -2.74 -18.87 13.19
C ASN A 70 -4.18 -18.58 13.61
N ASN A 71 -4.46 -18.58 14.92
CA ASN A 71 -5.75 -18.11 15.43
C ASN A 71 -5.96 -16.61 15.21
N SER A 72 -4.98 -15.85 14.72
CA SER A 72 -5.22 -14.47 14.27
C SER A 72 -6.22 -14.38 13.12
N ASP A 73 -6.48 -15.48 12.40
CA ASP A 73 -7.53 -15.55 11.40
C ASP A 73 -8.93 -15.60 12.06
N PRO A 74 -9.78 -14.58 11.87
CA PRO A 74 -11.12 -14.54 12.44
C PRO A 74 -12.02 -15.70 11.98
N SER A 75 -11.78 -16.25 10.78
CA SER A 75 -12.58 -17.34 10.24
C SER A 75 -12.33 -18.66 10.99
N THR A 76 -11.07 -18.91 11.33
CA THR A 76 -10.64 -20.03 12.17
C THR A 76 -11.25 -19.94 13.57
N ILE A 77 -11.23 -18.76 14.20
CA ILE A 77 -11.85 -18.54 15.52
C ILE A 77 -13.36 -18.84 15.46
N ALA A 78 -14.07 -18.24 14.51
CA ALA A 78 -15.51 -18.40 14.43
C ALA A 78 -15.92 -19.85 14.12
N SER A 79 -15.13 -20.57 13.31
CA SER A 79 -15.33 -21.99 13.06
C SER A 79 -15.18 -22.83 14.33
N LYS A 80 -14.11 -22.61 15.11
CA LYS A 80 -13.88 -23.31 16.40
C LYS A 80 -14.97 -23.06 17.43
N LEU A 81 -15.63 -21.89 17.39
CA LEU A 81 -16.77 -21.53 18.24
C LEU A 81 -18.13 -22.04 17.73
N GLY A 82 -18.16 -22.84 16.66
CA GLY A 82 -19.40 -23.37 16.06
C GLY A 82 -20.19 -22.36 15.22
N LEU A 83 -19.63 -21.16 14.99
CA LEU A 83 -20.24 -20.08 14.21
C LEU A 83 -19.74 -20.03 12.76
N GLY A 84 -19.09 -21.10 12.27
CA GLY A 84 -18.41 -21.12 10.98
C GLY A 84 -19.30 -20.71 9.79
N VAL A 85 -20.54 -21.18 9.74
CA VAL A 85 -21.49 -20.83 8.66
C VAL A 85 -21.85 -19.35 8.69
N LEU A 86 -22.15 -18.80 9.88
CA LEU A 86 -22.47 -17.39 10.04
C LEU A 86 -21.27 -16.52 9.66
N ALA A 87 -20.08 -16.87 10.12
CA ALA A 87 -18.85 -16.15 9.79
C ALA A 87 -18.55 -16.20 8.30
N MET A 88 -18.75 -17.35 7.64
CA MET A 88 -18.58 -17.47 6.20
C MET A 88 -19.54 -16.55 5.43
N LEU A 89 -20.82 -16.48 5.82
CA LEU A 89 -21.78 -15.58 5.20
C LEU A 89 -21.38 -14.11 5.37
N VAL A 90 -20.99 -13.71 6.58
CA VAL A 90 -20.52 -12.35 6.86
C VAL A 90 -19.29 -12.04 6.02
N ILE A 91 -18.28 -12.91 6.02
CA ILE A 91 -17.04 -12.74 5.25
C ILE A 91 -17.34 -12.60 3.76
N ILE A 92 -18.24 -13.42 3.19
CA ILE A 92 -18.61 -13.31 1.77
C ILE A 92 -19.22 -11.94 1.48
N ILE A 93 -20.18 -11.49 2.28
CA ILE A 93 -20.86 -10.21 2.07
C ILE A 93 -19.87 -9.04 2.21
N THR A 94 -19.08 -9.02 3.29
CA THR A 94 -18.13 -7.92 3.56
C THR A 94 -16.97 -7.91 2.58
N SER A 95 -16.47 -9.09 2.18
CA SER A 95 -15.37 -9.19 1.21
C SER A 95 -15.84 -8.78 -0.19
N THR A 96 -17.07 -9.13 -0.58
CA THR A 96 -17.63 -8.75 -1.88
C THR A 96 -17.72 -7.23 -2.03
N THR A 97 -18.21 -6.52 -1.01
CA THR A 97 -18.34 -5.06 -1.07
C THR A 97 -16.98 -4.36 -1.08
N ALA A 98 -16.02 -4.82 -0.25
CA ALA A 98 -14.65 -4.29 -0.26
C ALA A 98 -13.94 -4.51 -1.60
N ASN A 99 -14.04 -5.73 -2.16
CA ASN A 99 -13.41 -6.07 -3.42
C ASN A 99 -14.03 -5.34 -4.61
N ALA A 100 -15.33 -5.04 -4.58
CA ALA A 100 -15.97 -4.22 -5.62
C ALA A 100 -15.34 -2.82 -5.72
N VAL A 101 -15.01 -2.20 -4.58
CA VAL A 101 -14.33 -0.88 -4.54
C VAL A 101 -12.90 -0.99 -5.08
N ASN A 102 -12.16 -2.02 -4.67
CA ASN A 102 -10.78 -2.24 -5.12
C ASN A 102 -10.70 -2.51 -6.63
N LEU A 103 -11.60 -3.35 -7.16
CA LEU A 103 -11.68 -3.62 -8.60
C LEU A 103 -12.05 -2.37 -9.40
N MET A 104 -12.96 -1.53 -8.88
CA MET A 104 -13.33 -0.27 -9.53
C MET A 104 -12.15 0.71 -9.60
N SER A 105 -11.39 0.87 -8.50
CA SER A 105 -10.21 1.73 -8.48
C SER A 105 -9.13 1.23 -9.45
N ALA A 106 -8.78 -0.06 -9.38
CA ALA A 106 -7.79 -0.66 -10.27
C ALA A 106 -8.22 -0.65 -11.75
N GLY A 107 -9.50 -0.93 -12.05
CA GLY A 107 -10.05 -0.85 -13.40
C GLY A 107 -10.04 0.58 -13.96
N SER A 108 -10.33 1.58 -13.13
CA SER A 108 -10.22 2.99 -13.51
C SER A 108 -8.76 3.40 -13.77
N ALA A 109 -7.83 2.97 -12.91
CA ALA A 109 -6.41 3.22 -13.07
C ALA A 109 -5.88 2.64 -14.40
N LEU A 110 -6.23 1.41 -14.75
CA LEU A 110 -5.83 0.78 -16.01
C LEU A 110 -6.40 1.52 -17.25
N THR A 111 -7.64 1.98 -17.15
CA THR A 111 -8.31 2.77 -18.20
C THR A 111 -7.64 4.14 -18.39
N ASN A 112 -7.21 4.77 -17.29
CA ASN A 112 -6.52 6.06 -17.35
C ASN A 112 -5.07 5.94 -17.82
N MET A 113 -4.39 4.83 -17.48
CA MET A 113 -3.03 4.55 -17.93
C MET A 113 -2.96 4.28 -19.43
N THR A 114 -3.99 3.64 -19.99
CA THR A 114 -4.02 3.30 -21.42
C THR A 114 -5.35 3.72 -22.06
N LYS A 115 -5.31 4.60 -23.07
CA LYS A 115 -6.50 4.94 -23.87
C LYS A 115 -7.00 3.80 -24.78
N LYS A 116 -6.44 2.59 -24.62
CA LYS A 116 -6.70 1.42 -25.48
C LYS A 116 -7.89 0.60 -24.99
N PHE A 117 -8.15 0.59 -23.69
CA PHE A 117 -9.19 -0.25 -23.09
C PHE A 117 -10.36 0.61 -22.59
N SER A 118 -11.58 0.10 -22.77
CA SER A 118 -12.76 0.66 -22.12
C SER A 118 -12.79 0.23 -20.64
N LEU A 119 -13.52 0.96 -19.80
CA LEU A 119 -13.65 0.62 -18.37
C LEU A 119 -14.12 -0.84 -18.17
N ARG A 120 -15.06 -1.32 -18.97
CA ARG A 120 -15.54 -2.72 -18.91
C ARG A 120 -14.42 -3.72 -19.19
N ALA A 121 -13.62 -3.48 -20.24
CA ALA A 121 -12.48 -4.34 -20.56
C ALA A 121 -11.42 -4.32 -19.45
N SER A 122 -11.10 -3.14 -18.92
CA SER A 122 -10.17 -2.98 -17.81
C SER A 122 -10.62 -3.72 -16.55
N LEU A 123 -11.91 -3.64 -16.19
CA LEU A 123 -12.48 -4.37 -15.05
C LEU A 123 -12.36 -5.89 -15.23
N ILE A 124 -12.63 -6.41 -16.43
CA ILE A 124 -12.49 -7.85 -16.73
C ILE A 124 -11.03 -8.28 -16.58
N ILE A 125 -10.09 -7.53 -17.17
CA ILE A 125 -8.65 -7.84 -17.10
C ILE A 125 -8.18 -7.87 -15.63
N VAL A 126 -8.49 -6.83 -14.86
CA VAL A 126 -8.12 -6.73 -13.45
C VAL A 126 -8.74 -7.85 -12.63
N THR A 127 -10.01 -8.21 -12.91
CA THR A 127 -10.69 -9.31 -12.22
C THR A 127 -9.99 -10.64 -12.49
N ILE A 128 -9.67 -10.95 -13.75
CA ILE A 128 -8.96 -12.17 -14.13
C ILE A 128 -7.60 -12.25 -13.42
N VAL A 129 -6.81 -11.17 -13.45
CA VAL A 129 -5.52 -11.12 -12.75
C VAL A 129 -5.70 -11.33 -11.25
N SER A 130 -6.69 -10.68 -10.63
CA SER A 130 -6.97 -10.80 -9.19
C SER A 130 -7.37 -12.22 -8.79
N VAL A 131 -8.14 -12.93 -9.65
CA VAL A 131 -8.49 -14.34 -9.43
C VAL A 131 -7.24 -15.20 -9.39
N PHE A 132 -6.29 -15.01 -10.32
CA PHE A 132 -5.03 -15.75 -10.28
C PHE A 132 -4.20 -15.46 -9.02
N VAL A 133 -4.12 -14.19 -8.61
CA VAL A 133 -3.42 -13.78 -7.39
C VAL A 133 -4.08 -14.37 -6.13
N THR A 134 -5.41 -14.56 -6.12
CA THR A 134 -6.15 -15.17 -5.01
C THR A 134 -5.72 -16.61 -4.73
N PHE A 135 -5.10 -17.31 -5.70
CA PHE A 135 -4.59 -18.66 -5.49
C PHE A 135 -3.17 -18.72 -4.92
N ILE A 136 -2.43 -17.60 -4.85
CA ILE A 136 -1.07 -17.57 -4.28
C ILE A 136 -1.01 -18.12 -2.84
N PRO A 137 -1.95 -17.78 -1.94
CA PRO A 137 -1.96 -18.32 -0.58
C PRO A 137 -1.99 -19.86 -0.50
N LEU A 138 -2.49 -20.56 -1.53
CA LEU A 138 -2.54 -22.03 -1.54
C LEU A 138 -1.16 -22.70 -1.59
N PHE A 139 -0.11 -21.95 -1.94
CA PHE A 139 1.26 -22.47 -2.03
C PHE A 139 2.06 -22.29 -0.73
N TYR A 140 1.45 -21.76 0.32
CA TYR A 140 2.08 -21.55 1.61
C TYR A 140 1.53 -22.51 2.67
N SER A 141 2.36 -22.81 3.66
CA SER A 141 2.00 -23.75 4.73
C SER A 141 1.09 -23.13 5.79
N THR A 142 1.20 -21.81 6.03
CA THR A 142 0.39 -21.11 7.04
C THR A 142 -0.14 -19.79 6.51
N PHE A 143 -1.28 -19.35 7.05
CA PHE A 143 -1.85 -18.03 6.75
C PHE A 143 -0.89 -16.90 7.11
N LEU A 144 -0.24 -17.02 8.28
CA LEU A 144 0.66 -15.98 8.79
C LEU A 144 1.86 -15.76 7.86
N ASP A 145 2.42 -16.83 7.29
CA ASP A 145 3.55 -16.73 6.35
C ASP A 145 3.14 -16.00 5.06
N VAL A 146 1.99 -16.32 4.49
CA VAL A 146 1.45 -15.61 3.30
C VAL A 146 1.26 -14.13 3.62
N PHE A 147 0.61 -13.86 4.75
CA PHE A 147 0.19 -12.52 5.12
C PHE A 147 1.40 -11.62 5.38
N THR A 148 2.40 -12.12 6.11
CA THR A 148 3.64 -11.38 6.38
C THR A 148 4.48 -11.19 5.11
N ALA A 149 4.62 -12.21 4.27
CA ALA A 149 5.32 -12.09 2.99
C ALA A 149 4.63 -11.09 2.04
N PHE A 150 3.30 -11.04 2.05
CA PHE A 150 2.53 -10.06 1.28
C PHE A 150 2.75 -8.63 1.77
N LEU A 151 2.68 -8.40 3.10
CA LEU A 151 2.95 -7.09 3.69
C LEU A 151 4.41 -6.65 3.46
N ASP A 152 5.36 -7.57 3.56
CA ASP A 152 6.76 -7.32 3.19
C ASP A 152 6.88 -6.82 1.75
N GLY A 153 6.20 -7.47 0.80
CA GLY A 153 6.16 -7.05 -0.60
C GLY A 153 5.56 -5.66 -0.78
N ILE A 154 4.49 -5.35 -0.05
CA ILE A 154 3.86 -4.03 -0.05
C ILE A 154 4.83 -2.96 0.49
N GLY A 155 5.43 -3.18 1.67
CA GLY A 155 6.36 -2.23 2.28
C GLY A 155 7.57 -1.97 1.40
N MET A 156 8.12 -3.03 0.81
CA MET A 156 9.24 -2.97 -0.13
C MET A 156 8.96 -2.10 -1.36
N VAL A 157 7.77 -2.19 -1.96
CA VAL A 157 7.43 -1.51 -3.22
C VAL A 157 6.81 -0.13 -2.98
N LEU A 158 5.77 -0.06 -2.14
CA LEU A 158 5.00 1.15 -1.92
C LEU A 158 5.70 2.14 -0.99
N GLY A 159 6.54 1.66 -0.06
CA GLY A 159 7.32 2.54 0.81
C GLY A 159 8.17 3.51 -0.02
N PRO A 160 9.14 3.02 -0.81
CA PRO A 160 9.94 3.85 -1.70
C PRO A 160 9.13 4.74 -2.64
N GLU A 161 8.02 4.23 -3.20
CA GLU A 161 7.15 5.00 -4.09
C GLU A 161 6.54 6.23 -3.38
N ILE A 162 5.94 6.02 -2.20
CA ILE A 162 5.31 7.08 -1.42
C ILE A 162 6.36 8.09 -0.94
N ALA A 163 7.56 7.63 -0.57
CA ALA A 163 8.66 8.52 -0.22
C ALA A 163 9.04 9.45 -1.38
N ILE A 164 9.09 8.93 -2.61
CA ILE A 164 9.35 9.74 -3.80
C ILE A 164 8.22 10.75 -4.04
N PHE A 165 6.95 10.37 -3.89
CA PHE A 165 5.83 11.31 -4.04
C PHE A 165 5.89 12.46 -3.03
N LEU A 166 6.14 12.15 -1.76
CA LEU A 166 6.25 13.16 -0.71
C LEU A 166 7.43 14.11 -0.97
N VAL A 167 8.57 13.56 -1.35
CA VAL A 167 9.77 14.34 -1.63
C VAL A 167 9.61 15.20 -2.88
N ASP A 168 9.06 14.64 -3.96
CA ASP A 168 8.79 15.41 -5.18
C ASP A 168 7.86 16.58 -4.85
N PHE A 169 6.79 16.30 -4.12
CA PHE A 169 5.78 17.30 -3.79
C PHE A 169 6.31 18.41 -2.87
N TYR A 170 6.90 18.06 -1.72
CA TYR A 170 7.30 19.05 -0.70
C TYR A 170 8.67 19.68 -0.96
N PHE A 171 9.66 18.90 -1.44
CA PHE A 171 11.05 19.35 -1.52
C PHE A 171 11.51 19.71 -2.94
N VAL A 172 11.07 18.99 -3.98
CA VAL A 172 11.54 19.25 -5.35
C VAL A 172 10.69 20.31 -6.04
N GLN A 173 9.36 20.15 -5.97
CA GLN A 173 8.38 21.01 -6.63
C GLN A 173 7.81 22.09 -5.71
N HIS A 174 8.03 21.99 -4.39
CA HIS A 174 7.53 22.94 -3.37
C HIS A 174 6.02 23.20 -3.49
N GLN A 175 5.23 22.14 -3.65
CA GLN A 175 3.77 22.15 -3.82
C GLN A 175 3.28 22.86 -5.09
N ASN A 176 4.18 23.22 -6.01
CA ASN A 176 3.84 23.93 -7.25
C ASN A 176 3.73 22.95 -8.43
N TYR A 177 2.52 22.40 -8.62
CA TYR A 177 2.18 21.60 -9.80
C TYR A 177 1.25 22.35 -10.76
N LEU A 178 1.53 22.19 -12.06
CA LEU A 178 0.74 22.75 -13.16
C LEU A 178 -0.21 21.68 -13.68
N SER A 179 -1.45 21.66 -13.17
CA SER A 179 -2.44 20.62 -13.50
C SER A 179 -2.78 20.56 -15.00
N ASP A 180 -2.67 21.68 -15.72
CA ASP A 180 -2.89 21.79 -17.16
C ASP A 180 -1.81 21.06 -17.99
N GLN A 181 -0.65 20.75 -17.39
CA GLN A 181 0.46 20.06 -18.04
C GLN A 181 0.40 18.54 -17.87
N PHE A 182 -0.41 18.00 -16.96
CA PHE A 182 -0.46 16.55 -16.68
C PHE A 182 -0.90 15.69 -17.86
N THR A 183 -1.69 16.24 -18.77
CA THR A 183 -2.21 15.53 -19.95
C THR A 183 -1.43 15.84 -21.23
N ARG A 184 -0.46 16.77 -21.18
CA ARG A 184 0.27 17.24 -22.36
C ARG A 184 1.47 16.34 -22.66
N LYS A 185 1.45 15.72 -23.84
CA LYS A 185 2.67 15.11 -24.41
C LYS A 185 3.72 16.21 -24.64
N ASN A 186 4.97 15.93 -24.30
CA ASN A 186 6.08 16.90 -24.31
C ASN A 186 5.91 18.11 -23.37
N GLY A 187 4.99 18.05 -22.41
CA GLY A 187 4.87 19.05 -21.35
C GLY A 187 6.00 18.95 -20.31
N VAL A 188 5.95 19.82 -19.30
CA VAL A 188 6.98 19.89 -18.23
C VAL A 188 7.14 18.56 -17.47
N TYR A 189 6.05 17.77 -17.37
CA TYR A 189 6.03 16.46 -16.71
C TYR A 189 6.19 15.27 -17.67
N TRP A 190 6.52 15.51 -18.95
CA TRP A 190 6.74 14.43 -19.92
C TRP A 190 8.13 13.80 -19.81
N TYR A 191 9.10 14.49 -19.19
CA TYR A 191 10.46 14.00 -19.01
C TYR A 191 11.07 13.39 -20.29
N SER A 192 11.65 12.18 -20.22
CA SER A 192 12.23 11.48 -21.37
C SER A 192 11.23 10.44 -21.89
N ASN A 193 10.49 10.79 -22.95
CA ASN A 193 9.47 9.93 -23.59
C ASN A 193 8.34 9.49 -22.64
N GLY A 194 7.94 10.35 -21.71
CA GLY A 194 6.88 10.06 -20.73
C GLY A 194 7.39 9.45 -19.42
N VAL A 195 8.69 9.26 -19.26
CA VAL A 195 9.28 8.57 -18.09
C VAL A 195 10.26 9.47 -17.35
N ASN A 196 10.06 9.61 -16.04
CA ASN A 196 11.04 10.20 -15.13
C ASN A 196 12.02 9.14 -14.65
N TRP A 197 13.12 8.95 -15.39
CA TRP A 197 14.15 7.97 -15.03
C TRP A 197 14.78 8.21 -13.65
N SER A 198 14.84 9.46 -13.18
CA SER A 198 15.33 9.76 -11.83
C SER A 198 14.45 9.12 -10.77
N ALA A 199 13.12 9.18 -10.94
CA ALA A 199 12.17 8.53 -10.03
C ALA A 199 12.27 7.00 -10.13
N ILE A 200 12.30 6.43 -11.34
CA ILE A 200 12.38 4.99 -11.56
C ILE A 200 13.67 4.39 -10.98
N ILE A 201 14.81 5.04 -11.22
CA ILE A 201 16.10 4.58 -10.68
C ILE A 201 16.12 4.69 -9.16
N SER A 202 15.61 5.79 -8.59
CA SER A 202 15.53 5.96 -7.12
C SER A 202 14.68 4.88 -6.48
N TRP A 203 13.53 4.58 -7.10
CA TRP A 203 12.62 3.53 -6.65
C TRP A 203 13.28 2.15 -6.74
N ALA A 204 13.88 1.80 -7.88
CA ALA A 204 14.52 0.50 -8.08
C ALA A 204 15.71 0.29 -7.12
N LEU A 205 16.54 1.31 -6.93
CA LEU A 205 17.67 1.24 -5.98
C LEU A 205 17.18 1.09 -4.54
N ALA A 206 16.08 1.74 -4.17
CA ALA A 206 15.50 1.60 -2.84
C ALA A 206 14.84 0.23 -2.61
N VAL A 207 14.16 -0.32 -3.62
CA VAL A 207 13.63 -1.69 -3.59
C VAL A 207 14.76 -2.70 -3.43
N CYS A 208 15.85 -2.58 -4.20
CA CYS A 208 17.04 -3.41 -4.00
C CYS A 208 17.68 -3.20 -2.62
N GLY A 209 17.71 -1.95 -2.15
CA GLY A 209 18.19 -1.60 -0.82
C GLY A 209 17.39 -2.27 0.29
N TYR A 210 16.06 -2.39 0.15
CA TYR A 210 15.20 -3.10 1.10
C TYR A 210 15.66 -4.54 1.32
N TRP A 211 15.96 -5.28 0.25
CA TRP A 211 16.47 -6.65 0.35
C TRP A 211 17.76 -6.72 1.14
N ILE A 212 18.71 -5.79 0.90
CA ILE A 212 19.99 -5.75 1.60
C ILE A 212 19.79 -5.42 3.08
N ILE A 213 18.97 -4.41 3.38
CA ILE A 213 18.68 -3.97 4.76
C ILE A 213 18.06 -5.10 5.57
N LYS A 214 17.15 -5.87 4.96
CA LYS A 214 16.50 -7.00 5.62
C LYS A 214 17.47 -8.13 6.00
N GLN A 215 18.61 -8.26 5.31
CA GLN A 215 19.66 -9.22 5.66
C GLN A 215 20.54 -8.75 6.83
N ILE A 216 20.41 -7.51 7.31
CA ILE A 216 21.19 -6.94 8.40
C ILE A 216 20.33 -6.99 9.68
N PRO A 217 20.54 -7.95 10.60
CA PRO A 217 19.62 -8.18 11.73
C PRO A 217 19.44 -6.96 12.62
N ILE A 218 20.52 -6.21 12.87
CA ILE A 218 20.49 -5.00 13.69
C ILE A 218 19.50 -3.97 13.11
N LEU A 219 19.43 -3.80 11.79
CA LEU A 219 18.54 -2.84 11.16
C LEU A 219 17.10 -3.37 11.07
N ALA A 220 16.97 -4.63 10.64
CA ALA A 220 15.67 -5.28 10.47
C ALA A 220 14.92 -5.45 11.80
N ASP A 221 15.63 -5.76 12.89
CA ASP A 221 15.00 -6.04 14.19
C ASP A 221 14.71 -4.78 15.02
N THR A 222 15.36 -3.65 14.73
CA THR A 222 15.19 -2.40 15.50
C THR A 222 14.27 -1.41 14.80
N VAL A 223 14.61 -1.00 13.58
CA VAL A 223 13.91 0.09 12.85
C VAL A 223 12.92 -0.47 11.83
N GLY A 224 13.22 -1.64 11.26
CA GLY A 224 12.51 -2.18 10.11
C GLY A 224 13.13 -1.72 8.79
N ALA A 225 12.98 -2.53 7.75
CA ALA A 225 13.54 -2.27 6.43
C ALA A 225 12.77 -1.21 5.64
N THR A 226 11.46 -1.08 5.87
CA THR A 226 10.57 -0.16 5.14
C THR A 226 10.94 1.31 5.36
N PRO A 227 11.07 1.80 6.62
CA PRO A 227 11.42 3.21 6.84
C PRO A 227 12.80 3.58 6.28
N LEU A 228 13.75 2.64 6.34
CA LEU A 228 15.09 2.83 5.81
C LEU A 228 15.11 2.85 4.27
N ALA A 229 14.34 1.96 3.62
CA ALA A 229 14.16 1.98 2.18
C ALA A 229 13.46 3.25 1.69
N MET A 230 12.46 3.76 2.43
CA MET A 230 11.83 5.05 2.18
C MET A 230 12.84 6.20 2.23
N LEU A 231 13.68 6.23 3.27
CA LEU A 231 14.71 7.25 3.41
C LEU A 231 15.75 7.18 2.29
N LEU A 232 16.14 5.96 1.89
CA LEU A 232 17.04 5.73 0.76
C LEU A 232 16.43 6.27 -0.54
N ALA A 233 15.16 5.95 -0.83
CA ALA A 233 14.45 6.45 -2.01
C ALA A 233 14.37 7.98 -2.03
N ALA A 234 14.04 8.58 -0.88
CA ALA A 234 13.95 10.02 -0.69
C ALA A 234 15.29 10.71 -0.99
N VAL A 235 16.39 10.24 -0.41
CA VAL A 235 17.72 10.85 -0.58
C VAL A 235 18.20 10.71 -2.03
N ILE A 236 18.09 9.52 -2.62
CA ILE A 236 18.51 9.30 -4.01
C ILE A 236 17.70 10.19 -4.95
N TYR A 237 16.39 10.27 -4.76
CA TYR A 237 15.53 11.08 -5.61
C TYR A 237 15.84 12.57 -5.52
N ILE A 238 16.07 13.13 -4.32
CA ILE A 238 16.49 14.53 -4.15
C ILE A 238 17.80 14.79 -4.91
N CYS A 239 18.77 13.89 -4.78
CA CYS A 239 20.06 14.01 -5.46
C CYS A 239 19.88 14.01 -6.98
N LEU A 240 19.16 13.03 -7.54
CA LEU A 240 18.95 12.91 -8.99
C LEU A 240 18.06 14.03 -9.56
N ALA A 241 17.02 14.44 -8.83
CA ALA A 241 16.11 15.49 -9.26
C ALA A 241 16.79 16.85 -9.39
N LYS A 242 17.85 17.14 -8.61
CA LYS A 242 18.66 18.35 -8.78
C LYS A 242 19.35 18.41 -10.14
N PHE A 243 19.83 17.28 -10.66
CA PHE A 243 20.48 17.20 -11.96
C PHE A 243 19.47 17.16 -13.12
N ALA A 244 18.27 16.63 -12.88
CA ALA A 244 17.22 16.50 -13.88
C ALA A 244 16.37 17.77 -14.11
N LYS A 245 16.57 18.86 -13.33
CA LYS A 245 15.84 20.12 -13.50
C LYS A 245 16.15 20.76 -14.87
N LYS A 246 15.35 20.40 -15.88
CA LYS A 246 15.23 21.15 -17.13
C LYS A 246 14.68 22.55 -16.78
N LYS A 247 15.28 23.62 -17.33
CA LYS A 247 14.81 25.00 -17.16
C LYS A 247 13.30 25.05 -17.42
N ARG A 248 12.50 25.35 -16.38
CA ARG A 248 11.07 25.58 -16.54
C ARG A 248 10.89 26.80 -17.45
N PRO A 249 9.93 26.80 -18.39
CA PRO A 249 9.52 28.04 -19.04
C PRO A 249 9.08 29.02 -17.96
N ALA A 250 9.50 30.28 -18.07
CA ALA A 250 9.03 31.34 -17.20
C ALA A 250 7.51 31.45 -17.34
N ILE A 251 6.83 31.61 -16.20
CA ILE A 251 5.38 31.85 -16.10
C ILE A 251 5.06 33.18 -16.79
#